data_AF-A0A4R7RXV5-F1
#
_entry.id   AF-A0A4R7RXV5-F1
#
_cell.length_a   1.000
_cell.length_b   1.000
_cell.length_c   1.000
_cell.angle_alpha   90.00
_cell.angle_beta   90.00
_cell.angle_gamma   90.00
#
_symmetry.space_group_name_H-M   'P 1'
#
loop_
_entity.id
_entity.type
_entity.pdbx_description
1 polymer ?
#
loop_
_entity_poly.entity_id
_entity_poly.type
_entity_poly.pdbx_seq_one_letter_code
_entity_poly.pdbx_strand_id
1 'polypeptide(L)'
;MVALLFWAYSWSQFYPKHAVEFIGPAGTEHRAFVENRSFQDISYTLCVSDWPYTFWEPLSVESVMYSEGSDCRVFWSADGSVVAVRDSASSDYKAAYDYKKHELIRYDSTRMQAFIAARGGLGPEFSDYRDGKETYGE
;
A
#
# COMPACT_ATOMS: atom_id res chain seq x y z
N MET A 1 -14.10 0.74 -22.17
CA MET A 1 -12.78 0.29 -22.67
C MET A 1 -11.76 1.41 -22.81
N VAL A 2 -12.14 2.60 -23.31
CA VAL A 2 -11.19 3.73 -23.49
C VAL A 2 -10.63 4.28 -22.15
N ALA A 3 -11.44 4.31 -21.08
CA ALA A 3 -11.01 4.81 -19.77
C ALA A 3 -9.92 3.94 -19.09
N LEU A 4 -9.99 2.62 -19.25
CA LEU A 4 -8.98 1.68 -18.74
C LEU A 4 -7.64 1.82 -19.47
N LEU A 5 -7.68 2.09 -20.79
CA LEU A 5 -6.48 2.31 -21.60
C LEU A 5 -5.79 3.62 -21.26
N PHE A 6 -6.55 4.69 -21.02
CA PHE A 6 -5.99 5.96 -20.52
C PHE A 6 -5.41 5.81 -19.12
N TRP A 7 -6.11 5.12 -18.21
CA TRP A 7 -5.65 4.86 -16.85
C TRP A 7 -4.35 4.05 -16.82
N ALA A 8 -4.24 2.96 -17.61
CA ALA A 8 -3.01 2.19 -17.73
C ALA A 8 -1.86 2.99 -18.37
N TYR A 9 -2.16 3.81 -19.39
CA TYR A 9 -1.18 4.62 -20.10
C TYR A 9 -0.61 5.74 -19.23
N SER A 10 -1.48 6.55 -18.61
CA SER A 10 -1.09 7.60 -17.66
C SER A 10 -0.29 7.00 -16.50
N TRP A 11 -0.74 5.87 -15.95
CA TRP A 11 -0.03 5.20 -14.85
C TRP A 11 1.39 4.78 -15.23
N SER A 12 1.57 4.14 -16.38
CA SER A 12 2.88 3.66 -16.86
C SER A 12 3.89 4.79 -17.11
N GLN A 13 3.39 6.01 -17.35
CA GLN A 13 4.20 7.19 -17.64
C GLN A 13 4.54 8.00 -16.37
N PHE A 14 3.65 8.02 -15.37
CA PHE A 14 3.75 8.94 -14.23
C PHE A 14 4.20 8.31 -12.91
N TYR A 15 4.10 6.99 -12.70
CA TYR A 15 4.47 6.35 -11.43
C TYR A 15 5.44 5.17 -11.58
N PRO A 16 6.43 5.07 -10.68
CA PRO A 16 7.82 4.94 -11.10
C PRO A 16 8.27 3.50 -11.31
N LYS A 17 9.30 3.35 -12.14
CA LYS A 17 10.08 2.12 -12.41
C LYS A 17 10.70 1.44 -11.17
N HIS A 18 10.50 2.00 -9.97
CA HIS A 18 11.09 1.58 -8.69
C HIS A 18 10.03 1.24 -7.62
N ALA A 19 8.78 1.01 -8.02
CA ALA A 19 7.70 0.61 -7.13
C ALA A 19 7.37 -0.89 -7.28
N VAL A 20 7.14 -1.56 -6.16
CA VAL A 20 6.64 -2.95 -6.13
C VAL A 20 5.13 -2.90 -5.93
N GLU A 21 4.39 -3.18 -6.99
CA GLU A 21 2.93 -3.30 -6.93
C GLU A 21 2.52 -4.62 -6.31
N PHE A 22 1.44 -4.59 -5.53
CA PHE A 22 0.85 -5.80 -4.98
C PHE A 22 -0.67 -5.78 -5.18
N ILE A 23 -1.19 -6.91 -5.65
CA ILE A 23 -2.59 -7.06 -6.06
C ILE A 23 -3.38 -7.66 -4.90
N GLY A 24 -4.41 -6.93 -4.45
CA GLY A 24 -5.31 -7.39 -3.41
C GLY A 24 -6.41 -8.33 -3.90
N PRO A 25 -7.29 -8.81 -3.00
CA PRO A 25 -8.45 -9.64 -3.36
C PRO A 25 -9.42 -9.02 -4.36
N ALA A 26 -9.47 -7.68 -4.43
CA ALA A 26 -10.26 -6.93 -5.41
C ALA A 26 -9.65 -6.91 -6.82
N GLY A 27 -8.55 -7.67 -7.04
CA GLY A 27 -7.86 -7.70 -8.31
C GLY A 27 -7.25 -6.34 -8.65
N THR A 28 -7.37 -5.92 -9.90
CA THR A 28 -6.77 -4.67 -10.39
C THR A 28 -7.59 -3.43 -10.05
N GLU A 29 -8.78 -3.56 -9.43
CA GLU A 29 -9.64 -2.39 -9.12
C GLU A 29 -9.01 -1.48 -8.07
N HIS A 30 -8.33 -2.07 -7.08
CA HIS A 30 -7.63 -1.35 -6.03
C HIS A 30 -6.12 -1.57 -6.16
N ARG A 31 -5.37 -0.48 -6.28
CA ARG A 31 -3.93 -0.56 -6.53
C ARG A 31 -3.16 0.05 -5.39
N ALA A 32 -2.23 -0.74 -4.87
CA ALA A 32 -1.31 -0.33 -3.84
C ALA A 32 0.09 -0.83 -4.19
N PHE A 33 1.09 -0.08 -3.78
CA PHE A 33 2.48 -0.37 -4.11
C PHE A 33 3.40 0.19 -3.04
N VAL A 34 4.58 -0.40 -2.93
CA VAL A 34 5.64 0.08 -2.05
C VAL A 34 6.67 0.81 -2.90
N GLU A 35 6.97 2.05 -2.52
CA GLU A 35 7.96 2.89 -3.19
C GLU A 35 9.14 3.16 -2.24
N ASN A 36 10.37 3.07 -2.76
CA ASN A 36 11.55 3.59 -2.06
C ASN A 36 11.61 5.11 -2.24
N ARG A 37 11.42 5.86 -1.15
CA ARG A 37 11.39 7.32 -1.17
C ARG A 37 12.67 7.98 -0.67
N SER A 38 13.68 7.21 -0.31
CA SER A 38 14.91 7.74 0.27
C SER A 38 16.10 7.55 -0.66
N PHE A 39 16.92 8.60 -0.75
CA PHE A 39 18.07 8.67 -1.65
C PHE A 39 19.33 7.98 -1.08
N GLN A 40 19.33 7.64 0.22
CA GLN A 40 20.48 7.07 0.94
C GLN A 40 20.05 6.09 2.05
N ASP A 41 18.96 6.38 2.74
CA ASP A 41 18.36 5.48 3.74
C ASP A 41 17.35 4.53 3.10
N ILE A 42 17.24 3.31 3.61
CA ILE A 42 16.24 2.35 3.11
C ILE A 42 14.89 2.73 3.74
N SER A 43 14.15 3.64 3.12
CA SER A 43 12.78 4.00 3.54
C SER A 43 11.76 3.59 2.49
N TYR A 44 11.00 2.57 2.81
CA TYR A 44 9.92 2.07 1.96
C TYR A 44 8.58 2.58 2.46
N THR A 45 7.76 3.11 1.57
CA THR A 45 6.46 3.70 1.90
C THR A 45 5.34 3.01 1.13
N LEU A 46 4.28 2.63 1.83
CA LEU A 46 3.05 2.19 1.20
C LEU A 46 2.36 3.38 0.55
N CYS A 47 2.09 3.27 -0.76
CA CYS A 47 1.32 4.22 -1.53
C CYS A 47 0.12 3.53 -2.16
N VAL A 48 -0.98 4.27 -2.34
CA VAL A 48 -2.20 3.81 -2.99
C VAL A 48 -2.55 4.69 -4.17
N SER A 49 -3.11 4.07 -5.20
CA SER A 49 -3.74 4.78 -6.30
C SER A 49 -5.19 4.36 -6.45
N ASP A 50 -6.03 5.38 -6.45
CA ASP A 50 -7.47 5.26 -6.46
C ASP A 50 -8.02 6.37 -7.37
N TRP A 51 -8.29 6.04 -8.63
CA TRP A 51 -8.79 7.01 -9.61
C TRP A 51 -10.32 7.14 -9.48
N PRO A 52 -10.89 8.36 -9.45
CA PRO A 52 -10.27 9.68 -9.67
C PRO A 52 -9.70 10.41 -8.46
N TYR A 53 -9.68 9.78 -7.30
CA TYR A 53 -9.40 10.41 -6.01
C TYR A 53 -7.92 10.73 -5.76
N THR A 54 -6.98 10.00 -6.38
CA THR A 54 -5.53 10.22 -6.30
C THR A 54 -4.93 10.54 -7.69
N PHE A 55 -5.56 11.45 -8.44
CA PHE A 55 -5.17 11.73 -9.83
C PHE A 55 -3.74 12.22 -10.02
N TRP A 56 -3.36 13.17 -9.17
CA TRP A 56 -2.15 13.97 -9.34
C TRP A 56 -0.93 13.33 -8.72
N GLU A 57 -1.16 12.53 -7.68
CA GLU A 57 -0.17 11.70 -7.02
C GLU A 57 -0.84 10.59 -6.20
N PRO A 58 -0.21 9.40 -6.15
CA PRO A 58 -0.55 8.35 -5.23
C PRO A 58 -0.47 8.85 -3.80
N LEU A 59 -1.47 8.47 -3.02
CA LEU A 59 -1.53 8.84 -1.62
C LEU A 59 -0.58 7.95 -0.83
N SER A 60 0.29 8.56 -0.03
CA SER A 60 1.12 7.84 0.94
C SER A 60 0.31 7.47 2.17
N VAL A 61 0.27 6.19 2.49
CA VAL A 61 -0.47 5.66 3.62
C VAL A 61 0.40 5.71 4.88
N GLU A 62 1.50 4.96 4.86
CA GLU A 62 2.47 4.90 5.96
C GLU A 62 3.79 4.26 5.51
N SER A 63 4.87 4.56 6.24
CA SER A 63 6.15 3.87 6.05
C SER A 63 6.05 2.40 6.49
N VAL A 64 6.52 1.51 5.62
CA VAL A 64 6.56 0.06 5.87
C VAL A 64 7.94 -0.39 6.37
N MET A 65 8.97 0.38 6.10
CA MET A 65 10.31 0.11 6.62
C MET A 65 11.06 1.43 6.79
N TYR A 66 11.73 1.56 7.93
CA TYR A 66 12.70 2.62 8.19
C TYR A 66 14.12 2.02 8.21
N SER A 67 15.13 2.81 7.83
CA SER A 67 16.54 2.43 7.95
C SER A 67 16.94 2.06 9.38
N GLU A 68 16.23 2.59 10.38
CA GLU A 68 16.45 2.38 11.81
C GLU A 68 15.74 1.14 12.39
N GLY A 69 15.08 0.32 11.56
CA GLY A 69 14.71 -1.05 11.93
C GLY A 69 13.25 -1.31 12.33
N SER A 70 12.34 -0.35 12.14
CA SER A 70 10.90 -0.65 12.26
C SER A 70 10.40 -1.28 10.96
N ASP A 71 9.85 -2.49 11.08
CA ASP A 71 9.36 -3.33 9.99
C ASP A 71 7.84 -3.48 10.12
N CYS A 72 7.09 -2.78 9.28
CA CYS A 72 5.63 -2.89 9.25
C CYS A 72 5.21 -3.72 8.05
N ARG A 73 4.19 -4.55 8.23
CA ARG A 73 3.63 -5.37 7.16
C ARG A 73 2.39 -4.74 6.58
N VAL A 74 2.12 -5.04 5.32
CA VAL A 74 0.93 -4.58 4.62
C VAL A 74 -0.11 -5.69 4.60
N PHE A 75 -1.36 -5.35 4.92
CA PHE A 75 -2.48 -6.27 4.95
C PHE A 75 -3.63 -5.73 4.13
N TRP A 76 -4.21 -6.58 3.28
CA TRP A 76 -5.53 -6.33 2.75
C TRP A 76 -6.61 -6.80 3.73
N SER A 77 -7.74 -6.13 3.69
CA SER A 77 -9.01 -6.72 4.15
C SER A 77 -9.44 -7.84 3.21
N ALA A 78 -10.20 -8.82 3.72
CA ALA A 78 -10.66 -9.95 2.93
C ALA A 78 -11.56 -9.54 1.75
N ASP A 79 -12.36 -8.48 1.90
CA ASP A 79 -13.16 -7.92 0.80
C ASP A 79 -12.34 -7.06 -0.19
N GLY A 80 -11.04 -6.89 0.07
CA GLY A 80 -10.12 -6.13 -0.74
C GLY A 80 -10.34 -4.61 -0.73
N SER A 81 -11.28 -4.08 0.06
CA SER A 81 -11.63 -2.65 0.05
C SER A 81 -10.73 -1.77 0.92
N VAL A 82 -9.91 -2.38 1.76
CA VAL A 82 -9.01 -1.70 2.68
C VAL A 82 -7.62 -2.31 2.59
N VAL A 83 -6.60 -1.45 2.53
CA VAL A 83 -5.19 -1.81 2.71
C VAL A 83 -4.65 -1.13 3.96
N ALA A 84 -3.95 -1.86 4.81
CA ALA A 84 -3.51 -1.40 6.12
C ALA A 84 -2.04 -1.71 6.38
N VAL A 85 -1.39 -0.85 7.17
CA VAL A 85 -0.02 -1.04 7.64
C VAL A 85 -0.07 -1.41 9.12
N ARG A 86 0.58 -2.53 9.47
CA ARG A 86 0.63 -3.06 10.83
C ARG A 86 2.07 -3.25 11.27
N ASP A 87 2.39 -2.80 12.47
CA ASP A 87 3.67 -3.03 13.13
C ASP A 87 3.93 -4.53 13.31
N SER A 88 5.09 -5.03 12.87
CA SER A 88 5.42 -6.45 13.06
C SER A 88 5.65 -6.81 14.52
N ALA A 89 6.17 -5.87 15.33
CA ALA A 89 6.57 -6.15 16.71
C ALA A 89 5.37 -6.09 17.67
N SER A 90 4.52 -5.08 17.53
CA SER A 90 3.37 -4.88 18.43
C SER A 90 2.05 -5.40 17.90
N SER A 91 1.98 -5.80 16.61
CA SER A 91 0.73 -6.09 15.90
C SER A 91 -0.25 -4.90 15.86
N ASP A 92 0.21 -3.69 16.14
CA ASP A 92 -0.63 -2.50 16.07
C ASP A 92 -0.75 -1.96 14.66
N TYR A 93 -1.96 -1.59 14.27
CA TYR A 93 -2.17 -0.88 13.03
C TYR A 93 -1.74 0.58 13.16
N LYS A 94 -1.01 1.07 12.15
CA LYS A 94 -0.52 2.45 12.09
C LYS A 94 -1.44 3.33 11.25
N ALA A 95 -1.82 2.83 10.08
CA ALA A 95 -2.73 3.49 9.16
C ALA A 95 -3.39 2.48 8.22
N ALA A 96 -4.49 2.89 7.61
CA ALA A 96 -5.13 2.14 6.53
C ALA A 96 -5.73 3.10 5.51
N TYR A 97 -5.98 2.63 4.30
CA TYR A 97 -6.73 3.35 3.28
C TYR A 97 -7.98 2.56 2.89
N ASP A 98 -9.13 3.23 2.86
CA ASP A 98 -10.42 2.65 2.47
C ASP A 98 -10.80 3.09 1.06
N TYR A 99 -10.71 2.18 0.10
CA TYR A 99 -11.05 2.42 -1.31
C TYR A 99 -12.55 2.64 -1.54
N LYS A 100 -13.45 2.23 -0.62
CA LYS A 100 -14.89 2.53 -0.79
C LYS A 100 -15.23 3.97 -0.42
N LYS A 101 -14.42 4.58 0.44
CA LYS A 101 -14.61 5.95 0.94
C LYS A 101 -13.55 6.92 0.44
N HIS A 102 -12.50 6.39 -0.19
CA HIS A 102 -11.37 7.14 -0.71
C HIS A 102 -10.64 7.95 0.38
N GLU A 103 -10.53 7.38 1.60
CA GLU A 103 -10.02 8.09 2.78
C GLU A 103 -8.85 7.36 3.46
N LEU A 104 -7.90 8.14 3.98
CA LEU A 104 -6.84 7.67 4.88
C LEU A 104 -7.39 7.59 6.31
N ILE A 105 -7.23 6.43 6.93
CA ILE A 105 -7.72 6.11 8.26
C ILE A 105 -6.54 5.99 9.22
N ARG A 106 -6.58 6.75 10.31
CA ARG A 106 -5.65 6.69 11.45
C ARG A 106 -6.43 6.53 12.75
N TYR A 107 -6.90 5.30 12.99
CA TYR A 107 -7.56 4.93 14.23
C TYR A 107 -6.56 4.33 15.23
N ASP A 108 -6.96 4.25 16.49
CA ASP A 108 -6.27 3.36 17.43
C ASP A 108 -6.38 1.90 16.96
N SER A 109 -5.43 1.08 17.40
CA SER A 109 -5.30 -0.32 16.97
C SER A 109 -6.58 -1.13 17.16
N THR A 110 -7.32 -0.92 18.25
CA THR A 110 -8.57 -1.66 18.53
C THR A 110 -9.68 -1.29 17.56
N ARG A 111 -9.87 0.01 17.32
CA ARG A 111 -10.83 0.49 16.32
C ARG A 111 -10.46 0.06 14.90
N MET A 112 -9.17 0.05 14.56
CA MET A 112 -8.73 -0.43 13.25
C MET A 112 -9.00 -1.93 13.07
N GLN A 113 -8.75 -2.75 14.10
CA GLN A 113 -9.06 -4.17 14.08
C GLN A 113 -10.56 -4.41 13.84
N ALA A 114 -11.42 -3.70 14.57
CA ALA A 114 -12.87 -3.79 14.38
C ALA A 114 -13.30 -3.33 12.97
N PHE A 115 -12.67 -2.28 12.44
CA PHE A 115 -12.91 -1.79 11.08
C PHE A 115 -12.52 -2.83 10.03
N ILE A 116 -11.34 -3.44 10.12
CA ILE A 116 -10.88 -4.49 9.20
C ILE A 116 -11.75 -5.75 9.33
N ALA A 117 -12.15 -6.12 10.54
CA ALA A 117 -13.09 -7.21 10.78
C ALA A 117 -14.43 -6.97 10.09
N ALA A 118 -14.95 -5.74 10.12
CA ALA A 118 -16.17 -5.36 9.40
C ALA A 118 -16.02 -5.41 7.87
N ARG A 119 -14.79 -5.46 7.34
CA ARG A 119 -14.46 -5.64 5.92
C ARG A 119 -14.08 -7.09 5.57
N GLY A 120 -14.57 -8.04 6.38
CA GLY A 120 -14.36 -9.48 6.17
C GLY A 120 -13.13 -10.04 6.87
N GLY A 121 -12.42 -9.23 7.66
CA GLY A 121 -11.25 -9.66 8.43
C GLY A 121 -9.94 -9.52 7.66
N LEU A 122 -8.90 -10.17 8.20
CA LEU A 122 -7.56 -10.17 7.64
C LEU A 122 -7.52 -10.97 6.34
N GLY A 123 -7.18 -10.29 5.25
CA GLY A 123 -6.88 -10.87 3.95
C GLY A 123 -5.38 -11.10 3.75
N PRO A 124 -4.91 -11.16 2.49
CA PRO A 124 -3.52 -11.39 2.15
C PRO A 124 -2.56 -10.40 2.81
N GLU A 125 -1.42 -10.94 3.25
CA GLU A 125 -0.29 -10.20 3.78
C GLU A 125 0.78 -10.00 2.69
N PHE A 126 1.45 -8.85 2.72
CA PHE A 126 2.61 -8.58 1.90
C PHE A 126 3.80 -8.14 2.77
N SER A 127 4.91 -8.88 2.65
CA SER A 127 6.16 -8.67 3.41
C SER A 127 7.41 -8.55 2.53
N ASP A 128 7.32 -8.87 1.23
CA ASP A 128 8.48 -8.97 0.33
C ASP A 128 8.76 -7.67 -0.44
N TYR A 129 8.98 -6.59 0.31
CA TYR A 129 9.53 -5.33 -0.24
C TYR A 129 11.06 -5.25 -0.11
N ARG A 130 11.71 -6.28 0.46
CA ARG A 130 13.17 -6.35 0.70
C ARG A 130 13.99 -6.72 -0.55
N ASP A 131 13.36 -7.28 -1.58
CA ASP A 131 14.04 -7.76 -2.80
C ASP A 131 14.37 -6.67 -3.84
N GLY A 132 14.27 -5.39 -3.47
CA GLY A 132 14.89 -4.30 -4.23
C GLY A 132 16.43 -4.39 -4.35
N LYS A 133 17.05 -5.46 -3.82
CA LYS A 133 18.49 -5.75 -3.90
C LYS A 133 18.93 -6.58 -5.11
N GLU A 134 18.05 -7.08 -5.98
CA GLU A 134 18.48 -7.90 -7.14
C GLU A 134 18.69 -7.14 -8.46
N THR A 135 18.83 -5.81 -8.47
CA THR A 135 19.19 -5.07 -9.71
C THR A 135 20.30 -4.02 -9.54
N TYR A 136 21.22 -4.26 -8.61
CA TYR A 136 22.52 -3.57 -8.60
C TYR A 136 23.65 -4.58 -8.43
N GLY A 137 23.94 -5.31 -9.50
CA GLY A 137 25.01 -6.29 -9.54
C GLY A 137 25.09 -7.05 -10.85
N GLU A 138 25.40 -6.34 -11.94
CA GLU A 138 26.45 -6.65 -12.93
C GLU A 138 26.54 -5.55 -13.99
#